data_AF-A0A1W9TE31-F1
#
_entry.id   AF-A0A1W9TE31-F1
#
_cell.length_a   1.000
_cell.length_b   1.000
_cell.length_c   1.000
_cell.angle_alpha   90.00
_cell.angle_beta   90.00
_cell.angle_gamma   90.00
#
_symmetry.space_group_name_H-M   'P 1'
#
loop_
_entity.id
_entity.type
_entity.pdbx_description
1 polymer ?
#
loop_
_entity_poly.entity_id
_entity_poly.type
_entity_poly.pdbx_seq_one_letter_code
_entity_poly.pdbx_strand_id
1 'polypeptide(L)'
;MSRSNLEKIVTEFNFFSGPQYNKMYLEDKIRNIRKRIEVNVTRGRRGGGDSFSILFRGEQPERVMKVANALATYVINENLKVREAQAVGTSNFLDSELTTMRQRLEAVEEALKKYRKQYMGELPEQLETNLNILDRLQVQIGEREESLRNAKNRMALIENQIQAAREMQTSQVSEGDESEYAMNLRLL
;
A
#
# COMPACT_ATOMS: atom_id res chain seq x y z
N MET A 1 40.86 -7.35 -17.72
CA MET A 1 41.25 -6.03 -18.28
C MET A 1 40.56 -5.82 -19.62
N SER A 2 39.92 -4.66 -19.83
CA SER A 2 39.23 -4.35 -21.09
C SER A 2 40.24 -4.06 -22.21
N ARG A 3 39.88 -4.39 -23.46
CA ARG A 3 40.69 -4.12 -24.67
C ARG A 3 40.99 -2.63 -24.83
N SER A 4 39.98 -1.78 -24.64
CA SER A 4 40.09 -0.32 -24.72
C SER A 4 41.14 0.25 -23.75
N ASN A 5 41.23 -0.29 -22.52
CA ASN A 5 42.17 0.24 -21.54
C ASN A 5 43.62 -0.16 -21.87
N LEU A 6 43.84 -1.34 -22.47
CA LEU A 6 45.16 -1.75 -22.95
C LEU A 6 45.59 -0.97 -24.20
N GLU A 7 44.65 -0.62 -25.06
CA GLU A 7 44.90 0.20 -26.25
C GLU A 7 45.36 1.61 -25.90
N LYS A 8 44.72 2.26 -24.90
CA LYS A 8 45.15 3.56 -24.35
C LYS A 8 46.57 3.52 -23.81
N ILE A 9 46.96 2.43 -23.16
CA ILE A 9 48.32 2.26 -22.62
C ILE A 9 49.35 2.07 -23.74
N VAL A 10 49.00 1.36 -24.82
CA VAL A 10 49.88 1.21 -26.00
C VAL A 10 50.20 2.57 -26.61
N THR A 11 49.18 3.42 -26.78
CA THR A 11 49.32 4.74 -27.41
C THR A 11 49.98 5.76 -26.49
N GLU A 12 49.59 5.84 -25.22
CA GLU A 12 50.11 6.82 -24.26
C GLU A 12 51.59 6.62 -23.93
N PHE A 13 52.04 5.36 -23.84
CA PHE A 13 53.44 5.03 -23.53
C PHE A 13 54.30 4.74 -24.76
N ASN A 14 53.76 4.94 -25.97
CA ASN A 14 54.45 4.69 -27.24
C ASN A 14 55.11 3.30 -27.28
N PHE A 15 54.40 2.28 -26.78
CA PHE A 15 54.88 0.91 -26.94
C PHE A 15 54.78 0.55 -28.41
N PHE A 16 55.85 -0.08 -28.91
CA PHE A 16 55.93 -0.54 -30.30
C PHE A 16 56.04 0.57 -31.37
N SER A 17 56.68 1.70 -31.05
CA SER A 17 56.98 2.79 -32.00
C SER A 17 58.27 2.61 -32.81
N GLY A 18 58.99 1.50 -32.63
CA GLY A 18 60.19 1.17 -33.41
C GLY A 18 59.86 0.59 -34.79
N PRO A 19 60.75 0.73 -35.79
CA PRO A 19 60.53 0.26 -37.17
C PRO A 19 60.25 -1.24 -37.25
N GLN A 20 60.75 -2.03 -36.30
CA GLN A 20 60.49 -3.47 -36.14
C GLN A 20 59.03 -3.84 -35.82
N TYR A 21 58.22 -2.88 -35.39
CA TYR A 21 56.82 -3.10 -35.00
C TYR A 21 55.81 -2.44 -35.95
N ASN A 22 56.27 -1.79 -37.03
CA ASN A 22 55.40 -1.18 -38.04
C ASN A 22 54.56 -2.21 -38.80
N LYS A 23 55.05 -3.45 -38.93
CA LYS A 23 54.34 -4.56 -39.58
C LYS A 23 53.42 -5.34 -38.64
N MET A 24 53.43 -5.03 -37.34
CA MET A 24 52.65 -5.78 -36.35
C MET A 24 51.24 -5.19 -36.23
N TYR A 25 50.22 -6.05 -36.33
CA TYR A 25 48.83 -5.64 -36.12
C TYR A 25 48.62 -5.16 -34.68
N LEU A 26 47.70 -4.21 -34.49
CA LEU A 26 47.35 -3.65 -33.18
C LEU A 26 46.95 -4.75 -32.18
N GLU A 27 46.26 -5.78 -32.64
CA GLU A 27 45.82 -6.90 -31.82
C GLU A 27 46.98 -7.75 -31.28
N ASP A 28 48.02 -7.93 -32.09
CA ASP A 28 49.24 -8.65 -31.67
C ASP A 28 50.07 -7.80 -30.69
N LYS A 29 50.08 -6.47 -30.85
CA LYS A 29 50.67 -5.54 -29.88
C LYS A 29 49.97 -5.63 -28.53
N ILE A 30 48.63 -5.60 -28.52
CA ILE A 30 47.81 -5.74 -27.30
C ILE A 30 48.03 -7.12 -26.66
N ARG A 31 48.09 -8.19 -27.45
CA ARG A 31 48.34 -9.55 -26.95
C ARG A 31 49.72 -9.65 -26.28
N ASN A 32 50.75 -9.04 -26.86
CA ASN A 32 52.08 -8.99 -26.27
C ASN A 32 52.10 -8.26 -24.92
N ILE A 33 51.43 -7.11 -24.81
CA ILE A 33 51.32 -6.39 -23.53
C ILE A 33 50.51 -7.21 -22.51
N ARG A 34 49.40 -7.83 -22.93
CA ARG A 34 48.59 -8.67 -22.03
C ARG A 34 49.40 -9.80 -21.42
N LYS A 35 50.28 -10.45 -22.20
CA LYS A 35 51.19 -11.50 -21.70
C LYS A 35 52.21 -10.99 -20.67
N ARG A 36 52.51 -9.68 -20.69
CA ARG A 36 53.45 -9.03 -19.76
C ARG A 36 52.78 -8.52 -18.49
N ILE A 37 51.44 -8.60 -18.39
CA ILE A 37 50.66 -8.14 -17.25
C ILE A 37 50.13 -9.36 -16.48
N GLU A 38 50.36 -9.37 -15.19
CA GLU A 38 49.83 -10.35 -14.26
C GLU A 38 48.97 -9.62 -13.21
N VAL A 39 47.75 -10.09 -12.97
CA VAL A 39 46.80 -9.46 -12.05
C VAL A 39 46.34 -10.49 -11.04
N ASN A 40 46.65 -10.24 -9.77
CA ASN A 40 46.23 -11.08 -8.66
C ASN A 40 45.21 -10.29 -7.83
N VAL A 41 44.03 -10.87 -7.62
CA VAL A 41 42.98 -10.28 -6.80
C VAL A 41 42.89 -11.07 -5.51
N THR A 42 43.20 -10.42 -4.40
CA THR A 42 43.14 -11.00 -3.06
C THR A 42 41.87 -10.51 -2.40
N ARG A 43 40.88 -11.40 -2.28
CA ARG A 43 39.66 -11.12 -1.52
C ARG A 43 39.92 -11.35 -0.04
N GLY A 44 39.62 -10.37 0.79
CA GLY A 44 39.76 -10.50 2.23
C GLY A 44 38.74 -11.49 2.79
N ARG A 45 39.20 -12.55 3.45
CA ARG A 45 38.33 -13.40 4.28
C ARG A 45 38.33 -12.82 5.69
N ARG A 46 37.17 -12.31 6.14
CA ARG A 46 36.89 -11.69 7.46
C ARG A 46 37.23 -10.19 7.55
N GLY A 47 36.40 -9.34 6.94
CA GLY A 47 36.39 -7.89 7.19
C GLY A 47 37.55 -7.07 6.60
N GLY A 48 38.55 -7.71 6.00
CA GLY A 48 39.56 -7.03 5.19
C GLY A 48 39.00 -6.64 3.82
N GLY A 49 39.23 -5.41 3.39
CA GLY A 49 38.83 -4.94 2.06
C GLY A 49 39.48 -5.76 0.94
N ASP A 50 38.82 -5.80 -0.22
CA ASP A 50 39.38 -6.41 -1.42
C ASP A 50 40.62 -5.64 -1.88
N SER A 51 41.70 -6.37 -2.16
CA SER A 51 42.95 -5.81 -2.67
C SER A 51 43.32 -6.48 -3.99
N PHE A 52 44.07 -5.77 -4.81
CA PHE A 52 44.58 -6.29 -6.06
C PHE A 52 46.05 -5.91 -6.22
N SER A 53 46.81 -6.77 -6.88
CA SER A 53 48.20 -6.55 -7.24
C SER A 53 48.36 -6.69 -8.74
N ILE A 54 49.00 -5.70 -9.36
CA ILE A 54 49.28 -5.67 -10.80
C ILE A 54 50.80 -5.72 -10.95
N LEU A 55 51.28 -6.71 -11.70
CA LEU A 55 52.68 -6.82 -12.06
C LEU A 55 52.81 -6.59 -13.56
N PHE A 56 53.80 -5.78 -13.95
CA PHE A 56 54.14 -5.54 -15.35
C PHE A 56 55.62 -5.86 -15.58
N ARG A 57 55.91 -6.69 -16.59
CA ARG A 57 57.29 -7.09 -16.95
C ARG A 57 57.74 -6.38 -18.23
N GLY A 58 58.92 -5.78 -18.19
CA GLY A 58 59.52 -5.12 -19.35
C GLY A 58 61.03 -4.92 -19.21
N GLU A 59 61.65 -4.39 -20.25
CA GLU A 59 63.11 -4.31 -20.39
C GLU A 59 63.70 -3.03 -19.79
N GLN A 60 62.96 -1.91 -19.81
CA GLN A 60 63.43 -0.62 -19.31
C GLN A 60 62.79 -0.27 -17.97
N PRO A 61 63.56 -0.17 -16.86
CA PRO A 61 63.02 0.05 -15.52
C PRO A 61 62.11 1.29 -15.42
N GLU A 62 62.53 2.41 -16.01
CA GLU A 62 61.77 3.67 -15.96
C GLU A 62 60.41 3.55 -16.67
N ARG A 63 60.37 2.90 -17.84
CA ARG A 63 59.12 2.65 -18.57
C ARG A 63 58.23 1.68 -17.83
N VAL A 64 58.79 0.61 -17.26
CA VAL A 64 58.03 -0.39 -16.48
C VAL A 64 57.31 0.27 -15.30
N MET A 65 58.01 1.13 -14.55
CA MET A 65 57.42 1.85 -13.42
C MET A 65 56.25 2.74 -13.85
N LYS A 66 56.44 3.56 -14.90
CA LYS A 66 55.39 4.46 -15.40
C LYS A 66 54.14 3.69 -15.85
N VAL A 67 54.32 2.55 -16.48
CA VAL A 67 53.24 1.71 -17.01
C VAL A 67 52.49 0.99 -15.91
N ALA A 68 53.21 0.47 -14.90
CA ALA A 68 52.60 -0.15 -13.73
C ALA A 68 51.71 0.86 -12.97
N ASN A 69 52.21 2.09 -12.79
CA ASN A 69 51.45 3.16 -12.15
C ASN A 69 50.19 3.53 -12.95
N ALA A 70 50.32 3.70 -14.27
CA ALA A 70 49.17 4.00 -15.13
C ALA A 70 48.14 2.87 -15.12
N LEU A 71 48.57 1.61 -15.19
CA LEU A 71 47.68 0.45 -15.08
C LEU A 71 46.87 0.47 -13.79
N ALA A 72 47.50 0.79 -12.66
CA ALA A 72 46.81 0.92 -11.38
C ALA A 72 45.77 2.05 -11.42
N THR A 73 46.13 3.23 -11.92
CA THR A 73 45.22 4.38 -12.06
C THR A 73 44.03 4.05 -12.96
N TYR A 74 44.26 3.39 -14.09
CA TYR A 74 43.19 2.98 -15.00
C TYR A 74 42.20 2.01 -14.35
N VAL A 75 42.69 1.04 -13.58
CA VAL A 75 41.84 0.08 -12.86
C VAL A 75 40.99 0.78 -11.80
N ILE A 76 41.58 1.72 -11.06
CA ILE A 76 40.86 2.50 -10.04
C ILE A 76 39.75 3.33 -10.70
N ASN A 77 40.07 4.08 -11.75
CA ASN A 77 39.11 4.93 -12.46
C ASN A 77 37.97 4.13 -13.08
N GLU A 78 38.27 2.97 -13.68
CA GLU A 78 37.24 2.08 -14.22
C GLU A 78 36.35 1.54 -13.10
N ASN A 79 36.92 1.15 -11.96
CA ASN A 79 36.14 0.66 -10.82
C ASN A 79 35.21 1.75 -10.28
N LEU A 80 35.68 2.99 -10.19
CA LEU A 80 34.85 4.14 -9.78
C LEU A 80 33.69 4.36 -10.75
N LYS A 81 33.93 4.36 -12.06
CA LYS A 81 32.87 4.49 -13.07
C LYS A 81 31.84 3.36 -13.01
N VAL A 82 32.30 2.12 -12.82
CA VAL A 82 31.40 0.97 -12.67
C VAL A 82 30.54 1.11 -11.41
N ARG A 83 31.14 1.53 -10.29
CA ARG A 83 30.39 1.78 -9.04
C ARG A 83 29.39 2.93 -9.18
N GLU A 84 29.76 4.01 -9.85
CA GLU A 84 28.88 5.15 -10.12
C GLU A 84 27.70 4.73 -11.01
N ALA A 85 27.97 4.02 -12.11
CA ALA A 85 26.92 3.49 -12.98
C ALA A 85 26.00 2.50 -12.24
N GLN A 86 26.54 1.68 -11.34
CA GLN A 86 25.77 0.77 -10.51
C GLN A 86 24.88 1.52 -9.51
N ALA A 87 25.39 2.56 -8.86
CA ALA A 87 24.62 3.39 -7.92
C ALA A 87 23.46 4.12 -8.64
N VAL A 88 23.74 4.72 -9.80
CA VAL A 88 22.71 5.37 -10.64
C VAL A 88 21.69 4.34 -11.13
N GLY A 89 22.14 3.16 -11.56
CA GLY A 89 21.27 2.06 -11.97
C GLY A 89 20.32 1.61 -10.86
N THR A 90 20.80 1.54 -9.61
CA THR A 90 19.94 1.19 -8.47
C THR A 90 18.88 2.25 -8.16
N SER A 91 19.20 3.54 -8.28
CA SER A 91 18.21 4.61 -8.08
C SER A 91 17.10 4.52 -9.13
N ASN A 92 17.48 4.42 -10.41
CA ASN A 92 16.52 4.32 -11.52
C ASN A 92 15.63 3.07 -11.38
N PHE A 93 16.20 1.95 -10.94
CA PHE A 93 15.42 0.74 -10.65
C PHE A 93 14.40 0.98 -9.54
N LEU A 94 14.81 1.56 -8.41
CA LEU A 94 13.91 1.86 -7.29
C LEU A 94 12.81 2.85 -7.68
N ASP A 95 13.13 3.88 -8.47
CA ASP A 95 12.14 4.86 -8.97
C ASP A 95 11.10 4.19 -9.89
N SER A 96 11.56 3.28 -10.77
CA SER A 96 10.68 2.52 -11.66
C SER A 96 9.76 1.56 -10.89
N GLU A 97 10.28 0.92 -9.84
CA GLU A 97 9.52 0.02 -8.98
C GLU A 97 8.48 0.80 -8.17
N LEU A 98 8.86 1.96 -7.62
CA LEU A 98 7.95 2.83 -6.89
C LEU A 98 6.79 3.29 -7.78
N THR A 99 7.09 3.72 -9.01
CA THR A 99 6.07 4.14 -9.98
C THR A 99 5.10 3.00 -10.31
N THR A 100 5.62 1.78 -10.52
CA THR A 100 4.82 0.58 -10.79
C THR A 100 3.93 0.22 -9.61
N MET A 101 4.47 0.24 -8.40
CA MET A 101 3.71 -0.03 -7.17
C MET A 101 2.64 1.01 -6.91
N ARG A 102 2.91 2.29 -7.20
CA ARG A 102 1.92 3.36 -7.10
C ARG A 102 0.74 3.13 -8.04
N GLN A 103 1.00 2.80 -9.31
CA GLN A 103 -0.06 2.49 -10.27
C GLN A 103 -0.90 1.28 -9.83
N ARG A 104 -0.24 0.24 -9.28
CA ARG A 104 -0.94 -0.92 -8.75
C ARG A 104 -1.83 -0.57 -7.55
N LEU A 105 -1.34 0.30 -6.65
CA LEU A 105 -2.12 0.78 -5.51
C LEU A 105 -3.34 1.57 -5.96
N GLU A 106 -3.15 2.53 -6.87
CA GLU A 106 -4.24 3.34 -7.43
C GLU A 106 -5.31 2.45 -8.10
N ALA A 107 -4.90 1.40 -8.83
CA ALA A 107 -5.83 0.44 -9.44
C ALA A 107 -6.64 -0.34 -8.39
N VAL A 108 -6.01 -0.78 -7.29
CA VAL A 108 -6.69 -1.47 -6.20
C VAL A 108 -7.64 -0.53 -5.45
N GLU A 109 -7.22 0.70 -5.18
CA GLU A 109 -8.08 1.71 -4.56
C GLU A 109 -9.30 2.03 -5.44
N GLU A 110 -9.12 2.14 -6.76
CA GLU A 110 -10.22 2.36 -7.68
C GLU A 110 -11.16 1.16 -7.75
N ALA A 111 -10.61 -0.07 -7.78
CA ALA A 111 -11.41 -1.29 -7.70
C ALA A 111 -12.19 -1.37 -6.38
N LEU A 112 -11.55 -1.05 -5.25
CA LEU A 112 -12.20 -1.00 -3.95
C LEU A 112 -13.28 0.09 -3.93
N LYS A 113 -13.03 1.27 -4.49
CA LYS A 113 -14.02 2.34 -4.58
C LYS A 113 -15.21 1.95 -5.44
N LYS A 114 -14.98 1.27 -6.57
CA LYS A 114 -16.05 0.71 -7.43
C LYS A 114 -16.85 -0.35 -6.68
N TYR A 115 -16.17 -1.27 -6.00
CA TYR A 115 -16.81 -2.27 -5.15
C TYR A 115 -17.66 -1.62 -4.05
N ARG A 116 -17.09 -0.67 -3.30
CA ARG A 116 -17.81 0.08 -2.26
C ARG A 116 -19.04 0.83 -2.79
N LYS A 117 -18.94 1.42 -4.00
CA LYS A 117 -20.07 2.09 -4.66
C LYS A 117 -21.14 1.12 -5.11
N GLN A 118 -20.74 -0.01 -5.70
CA GLN A 118 -21.66 -1.00 -6.26
C GLN A 118 -22.41 -1.78 -5.18
N TYR A 119 -21.76 -2.04 -4.04
CA TYR A 119 -22.31 -2.78 -2.91
C TYR A 119 -22.69 -1.88 -1.72
N MET A 120 -22.94 -0.58 -1.92
CA MET A 120 -23.40 0.32 -0.86
C MET A 120 -24.61 -0.31 -0.14
N GLY A 121 -24.46 -0.59 1.16
CA GLY A 121 -25.47 -1.27 1.99
C GLY A 121 -25.20 -2.75 2.31
N GLU A 122 -24.34 -3.43 1.55
CA GLU A 122 -23.92 -4.83 1.77
C GLU A 122 -22.44 -4.98 2.21
N LEU A 123 -21.74 -3.86 2.41
CA LEU A 123 -20.36 -3.91 2.92
C LEU A 123 -20.34 -4.57 4.31
N PRO A 124 -19.39 -5.49 4.58
CA PRO A 124 -19.24 -6.11 5.90
C PRO A 124 -19.13 -5.06 7.03
N GLU A 125 -18.48 -3.94 6.75
CA GLU A 125 -18.29 -2.81 7.67
C GLU A 125 -19.60 -2.07 8.00
N GLN A 126 -20.58 -2.10 7.08
CA GLN A 126 -21.92 -1.51 7.29
C GLN A 126 -22.94 -2.53 7.80
N LEU A 127 -22.68 -3.84 7.64
CA LEU A 127 -23.57 -4.91 8.07
C LEU A 127 -23.84 -4.84 9.58
N GLU A 128 -22.80 -4.67 10.40
CA GLU A 128 -22.95 -4.57 11.86
C GLU A 128 -23.77 -3.34 12.26
N THR A 129 -23.55 -2.20 11.62
CA THR A 129 -24.32 -0.97 11.86
C THR A 129 -25.78 -1.17 11.46
N ASN A 130 -26.03 -1.79 10.31
CA ASN A 130 -27.38 -2.08 9.82
C ASN A 130 -28.11 -3.06 10.74
N LEU A 131 -27.43 -4.09 11.24
CA LEU A 131 -27.99 -5.05 12.21
C LEU A 131 -28.34 -4.36 13.54
N ASN A 132 -27.46 -3.49 14.07
CA ASN A 132 -27.73 -2.71 15.28
C ASN A 132 -28.94 -1.76 15.11
N ILE A 133 -29.10 -1.16 13.92
CA ILE A 133 -30.28 -0.34 13.61
C ILE A 133 -31.53 -1.22 13.57
N LEU A 134 -31.45 -2.41 12.98
CA LEU A 134 -32.56 -3.36 12.88
C LEU A 134 -33.00 -3.83 14.27
N ASP A 135 -32.07 -4.19 15.16
CA ASP A 135 -32.36 -4.57 16.54
C ASP A 135 -33.07 -3.44 17.30
N ARG A 136 -32.59 -2.19 17.14
CA ARG A 136 -33.23 -1.01 17.75
C ARG A 136 -34.63 -0.79 17.21
N LEU A 137 -34.84 -0.94 15.90
CA LEU A 137 -36.17 -0.83 15.28
C LEU A 137 -37.12 -1.91 15.81
N GLN A 138 -36.61 -3.12 16.07
CA GLN A 138 -37.42 -4.21 16.61
C GLN A 138 -37.85 -3.95 18.06
N VAL A 139 -36.98 -3.36 18.88
CA VAL A 139 -37.35 -2.87 20.23
C VAL A 139 -38.41 -1.78 20.13
N GLN A 140 -38.25 -0.80 19.24
CA GLN A 140 -39.23 0.27 19.04
C GLN A 140 -40.60 -0.26 18.59
N ILE A 141 -40.64 -1.30 17.76
CA ILE A 141 -41.90 -1.96 17.37
C ILE A 141 -42.58 -2.54 18.61
N GLY A 142 -41.84 -3.27 19.46
CA GLY A 142 -42.39 -3.83 20.70
C GLY A 142 -42.97 -2.75 21.64
N GLU A 143 -42.25 -1.65 21.84
CA GLU A 143 -42.72 -0.51 22.64
C GLU A 143 -43.98 0.13 22.06
N ARG A 144 -44.07 0.24 20.72
CA ARG A 144 -45.24 0.78 20.02
C ARG A 144 -46.44 -0.16 20.12
N GLU A 145 -46.23 -1.47 20.01
CA GLU A 145 -47.29 -2.46 20.18
C GLU A 145 -47.83 -2.46 21.60
N GLU A 146 -46.97 -2.37 22.62
CA GLU A 146 -47.39 -2.24 24.01
C GLU A 146 -48.18 -0.94 24.24
N SER A 147 -47.67 0.18 23.72
CA SER A 147 -48.36 1.47 23.79
C SER A 147 -49.74 1.41 23.12
N LEU A 148 -49.85 0.76 21.97
CA LEU A 148 -51.11 0.55 21.26
C LEU A 148 -52.07 -0.31 22.08
N ARG A 149 -51.58 -1.36 22.73
CA ARG A 149 -52.37 -2.25 23.59
C ARG A 149 -52.92 -1.49 24.80
N ASN A 150 -52.08 -0.68 25.44
CA ASN A 150 -52.48 0.17 26.56
C ASN A 150 -53.52 1.21 26.15
N ALA A 151 -53.36 1.84 24.98
CA ALA A 151 -54.35 2.77 24.43
C ALA A 151 -55.70 2.09 24.17
N LYS A 152 -55.70 0.88 23.59
CA LYS A 152 -56.91 0.08 23.36
C LYS A 152 -57.60 -0.31 24.67
N ASN A 153 -56.85 -0.75 25.67
CA ASN A 153 -57.41 -1.09 26.99
C ASN A 153 -58.06 0.13 27.65
N ARG A 154 -57.43 1.31 27.53
CA ARG A 154 -57.98 2.57 28.05
C ARG A 154 -59.26 2.98 27.31
N MET A 155 -59.31 2.78 26.00
CA MET A 155 -60.50 3.03 25.20
C MET A 155 -61.67 2.13 25.63
N ALA A 156 -61.43 0.82 25.78
CA ALA A 156 -62.45 -0.12 26.26
C ALA A 156 -62.94 0.22 27.68
N LEU A 157 -62.05 0.67 28.57
CA LEU A 157 -62.44 1.12 29.91
C LEU A 157 -63.36 2.35 29.86
N ILE A 158 -63.02 3.33 29.02
CA ILE A 158 -63.83 4.54 28.84
C ILE A 158 -65.19 4.19 28.21
N GLU A 159 -65.24 3.30 27.22
CA GLU A 159 -66.48 2.80 26.64
C GLU A 159 -67.39 2.15 27.70
N ASN A 160 -66.83 1.29 28.55
CA ASN A 160 -67.57 0.69 29.66
C ASN A 160 -68.08 1.74 30.66
N GLN A 161 -67.28 2.77 30.98
CA GLN A 161 -67.70 3.86 31.85
C GLN A 161 -68.84 4.69 31.26
N ILE A 162 -68.78 4.98 29.95
CA ILE A 162 -69.85 5.70 29.23
C ILE A 162 -71.13 4.87 29.24
N GLN A 163 -71.03 3.56 29.01
CA GLN A 163 -72.19 2.66 29.04
C GLN A 163 -72.83 2.61 30.43
N ALA A 164 -72.03 2.45 31.49
CA ALA A 164 -72.53 2.48 32.86
C ALA A 164 -73.17 3.82 33.24
N ALA A 165 -72.58 4.95 32.80
CA ALA A 165 -73.15 6.27 33.03
C ALA A 165 -74.51 6.46 32.31
N ARG A 166 -74.66 5.91 31.11
CA ARG A 166 -75.96 5.90 30.39
C ARG A 166 -77.00 5.06 31.13
N GLU A 167 -76.61 3.88 31.60
CA GLU A 167 -77.51 3.00 32.37
C GLU A 167 -77.97 3.67 33.67
N MET A 168 -77.08 4.35 34.39
CA MET A 168 -77.43 5.13 35.57
C MET A 168 -78.38 6.30 35.27
N GLN A 169 -78.17 7.01 34.15
CA GLN A 169 -79.10 8.06 33.72
C GLN A 169 -80.48 7.51 33.37
N THR A 170 -80.56 6.36 32.68
CA THR A 170 -81.86 5.74 32.36
C THR A 170 -82.60 5.24 33.60
N SER A 171 -81.89 4.75 34.62
CA SER A 171 -82.50 4.33 35.89
C SER A 171 -83.01 5.50 36.73
N GLN A 172 -82.29 6.63 36.75
CA GLN A 172 -82.74 7.85 37.46
C GLN A 172 -83.96 8.50 36.81
N VAL A 173 -84.12 8.39 35.49
CA VAL A 173 -85.32 8.87 34.78
C VAL A 173 -86.53 7.98 35.11
N SER A 174 -86.34 6.66 35.22
CA SER A 174 -87.41 5.73 35.59
C SER A 174 -87.86 5.85 37.05
N GLU A 175 -86.97 6.12 38.00
CA GLU A 175 -87.34 6.39 39.41
C GLU A 175 -87.98 7.77 39.60
N GLY A 176 -87.58 8.77 38.79
CA GLY A 176 -88.19 10.10 38.78
C GLY A 176 -89.65 10.07 38.33
N ASP A 177 -89.95 9.31 37.27
CA ASP A 177 -91.31 9.12 36.78
C ASP A 177 -92.19 8.37 37.81
N GLU A 178 -91.69 7.29 38.45
CA GLU A 178 -92.46 6.59 39.50
C GLU A 178 -92.73 7.44 40.75
N SER A 179 -91.78 8.30 41.15
CA SER A 179 -91.96 9.23 42.28
C SER A 179 -92.96 10.35 41.96
N GLU A 180 -93.02 10.85 40.73
CA GLU A 180 -94.00 11.87 40.31
C GLU A 180 -95.43 11.29 40.28
N TYR A 181 -95.60 10.03 39.86
CA TYR A 181 -96.89 9.35 39.94
C TYR A 181 -97.31 9.05 41.40
N ALA A 182 -96.37 8.71 42.29
CA ALA A 182 -96.68 8.46 43.70
C ALA A 182 -97.03 9.73 44.48
N MET A 183 -96.46 10.89 44.10
CA MET A 183 -96.74 12.17 44.76
C MET A 183 -98.12 12.72 44.38
N ASN A 184 -98.56 12.51 43.13
CA ASN A 184 -99.88 12.94 42.65
C ASN A 184 -101.06 12.11 43.21
N LEU A 185 -100.81 10.89 43.70
CA LEU A 185 -101.87 10.04 44.29
C LEU A 185 -102.10 10.31 45.80
N ARG A 186 -101.27 11.14 46.44
CA ARG A 186 -101.36 11.47 47.87
C ARG A 186 -102.03 12.81 48.15
N LEU A 187 -102.48 13.49 47.10
CA LEU A 187 -103.08 14.85 47.15
C LEU A 187 -104.55 14.87 46.70
N LEU A 188 -105.17 13.70 46.54
CA LEU A 188 -106.61 13.48 46.38
C LEU A 188 -107.16 12.74 47.60
#